data_AF-A0A672MU39-F1
#
_entry.id   AF-A0A672MU39-F1
#
_cell.length_a   1.000
_cell.length_b   1.000
_cell.length_c   1.000
_cell.angle_alpha   90.00
_cell.angle_beta   90.00
_cell.angle_gamma   90.00
#
_symmetry.space_group_name_H-M   'P 1'
#
loop_
_entity.id
_entity.type
_entity.pdbx_description
1 polymer ?
#
loop_
_entity_poly.entity_id
_entity_poly.type
_entity_poly.pdbx_seq_one_letter_code
_entity_poly.pdbx_strand_id
1 'polypeptide(L)'
;VWSVTDPRDGKRVALKKMPNVFQNLVSCKRVFRELKMLCFFKHDNVLSALDILQPPHIDYFEEIYVVTELMQSDLHKIIVSPQPLSSDHVKVFLYQILRGLKYLHSAGILHRDIKPGNLLVNSNCVLKVSEILLDLITDLLGTPSLEAMRTACEGARAHILRGPHKQPSLPVLYTLSSQATHEAVHLLCRMLVFDPSKRISAKDALAHPYLDEGRLRYHTCMCKCCYTTSSGRVYTSDFEPVTNPKFDDGFEKNLTSVRQVKEIIHQFILEQQKGNRVPLCINPQSAAFKSFISSTVAQPSEMPPSPLVWE
;
A
#
# COMPACT_ATOMS: atom_id res chain seq x y z
N VAL A 1 -11.16 -4.88 8.89
CA VAL A 1 -9.92 -5.67 9.10
C VAL A 1 -9.86 -6.06 10.57
N TRP A 2 -9.48 -7.28 10.89
CA TRP A 2 -9.38 -7.81 12.25
C TRP A 2 -7.97 -8.26 12.62
N SER A 3 -7.62 -8.28 13.90
CA SER A 3 -6.34 -8.70 14.45
C SER A 3 -6.65 -10.04 15.06
N VAL A 4 -6.12 -11.09 14.46
CA VAL A 4 -6.44 -12.46 14.83
C VAL A 4 -5.16 -13.24 15.10
N THR A 5 -5.29 -14.34 15.82
CA THR A 5 -4.20 -15.30 16.01
C THR A 5 -4.39 -16.41 15.00
N ASP A 6 -3.39 -16.65 14.15
CA ASP A 6 -3.38 -17.81 13.26
C ASP A 6 -3.31 -19.08 14.13
N PRO A 7 -4.33 -19.96 14.09
CA PRO A 7 -4.40 -21.12 14.97
C PRO A 7 -3.34 -22.18 14.66
N ARG A 8 -2.64 -22.07 13.53
CA ARG A 8 -1.63 -23.05 13.08
C ARG A 8 -0.28 -22.83 13.76
N ASP A 9 0.07 -21.57 14.05
CA ASP A 9 1.39 -21.19 14.57
C ASP A 9 1.33 -20.17 15.72
N GLY A 10 0.15 -19.71 16.11
CA GLY A 10 -0.04 -18.75 17.19
C GLY A 10 0.35 -17.30 16.83
N LYS A 11 0.67 -17.01 15.57
CA LYS A 11 1.11 -15.66 15.16
C LYS A 11 -0.07 -14.69 15.06
N ARG A 12 0.10 -13.46 15.58
CA ARG A 12 -0.84 -12.36 15.33
C ARG A 12 -0.76 -11.90 13.87
N VAL A 13 -1.90 -11.83 13.19
CA VAL A 13 -2.05 -11.44 11.78
C VAL A 13 -3.25 -10.52 11.59
N ALA A 14 -3.31 -9.83 10.46
CA ALA A 14 -4.48 -9.06 10.07
C ALA A 14 -5.38 -9.88 9.13
N LEU A 15 -6.69 -9.95 9.42
CA LEU A 15 -7.70 -10.58 8.60
C LEU A 15 -8.57 -9.50 7.93
N LYS A 16 -8.40 -9.31 6.62
CA LYS A 16 -9.17 -8.37 5.82
C LYS A 16 -10.36 -9.08 5.19
N LYS A 17 -11.58 -8.68 5.56
CA LYS A 17 -12.80 -9.01 4.80
C LYS A 17 -12.95 -8.07 3.62
N MET A 18 -13.22 -8.65 2.46
CA MET A 18 -13.64 -7.96 1.25
C MET A 18 -15.13 -8.25 1.07
N PRO A 19 -16.02 -7.35 1.53
CA PRO A 19 -17.46 -7.54 1.43
C PRO A 19 -17.96 -7.24 0.01
N ASN A 20 -19.21 -7.62 -0.27
CA ASN A 20 -19.96 -7.16 -1.46
C ASN A 20 -19.27 -7.47 -2.80
N VAL A 21 -18.48 -8.55 -2.85
CA VAL A 21 -17.65 -8.89 -4.02
C VAL A 21 -18.52 -9.15 -5.24
N PHE A 22 -19.62 -9.89 -5.07
CA PHE A 22 -20.43 -10.43 -6.16
C PHE A 22 -21.71 -9.64 -6.47
N GLN A 23 -21.79 -8.37 -6.06
CA GLN A 23 -22.99 -7.55 -6.30
C GLN A 23 -23.14 -7.12 -7.76
N ASN A 24 -22.04 -6.77 -8.43
CA ASN A 24 -22.00 -6.38 -9.83
C ASN A 24 -20.63 -6.66 -10.44
N LEU A 25 -20.55 -6.68 -11.77
CA LEU A 25 -19.32 -7.05 -12.48
C LEU A 25 -18.14 -6.11 -12.18
N VAL A 26 -18.40 -4.81 -12.03
CA VAL A 26 -17.36 -3.81 -11.71
C VAL A 26 -16.73 -4.12 -10.34
N SER A 27 -17.56 -4.40 -9.34
CA SER A 27 -17.11 -4.76 -7.99
C SER A 27 -16.32 -6.08 -7.99
N CYS A 28 -16.79 -7.08 -8.73
CA CYS A 28 -16.07 -8.36 -8.91
C CYS A 28 -14.67 -8.13 -9.49
N LYS A 29 -14.58 -7.38 -10.60
CA LYS A 29 -13.29 -7.10 -11.26
C LYS A 29 -12.35 -6.35 -10.34
N ARG A 30 -12.85 -5.30 -9.66
CA ARG A 30 -12.06 -4.50 -8.72
C ARG A 30 -11.46 -5.36 -7.60
N VAL A 31 -12.29 -6.16 -6.95
CA VAL A 31 -11.86 -7.04 -5.84
C VAL A 31 -10.93 -8.13 -6.34
N PHE A 32 -11.21 -8.75 -7.48
CA PHE A 32 -10.36 -9.80 -8.02
C PHE A 32 -8.97 -9.30 -8.37
N ARG A 33 -8.89 -8.11 -8.97
CA ARG A 33 -7.63 -7.45 -9.29
C ARG A 33 -6.85 -7.10 -8.03
N GLU A 34 -7.50 -6.56 -7.00
CA GLU A 34 -6.85 -6.31 -5.70
C GLU A 34 -6.31 -7.61 -5.10
N LEU A 35 -7.10 -8.69 -5.12
CA LEU A 35 -6.69 -10.01 -4.64
C LEU A 35 -5.47 -10.55 -5.40
N LYS A 36 -5.49 -10.46 -6.74
CA LYS A 36 -4.38 -10.86 -7.62
C LYS A 36 -3.12 -10.06 -7.32
N MET A 37 -3.22 -8.74 -7.14
CA MET A 37 -2.07 -7.88 -6.80
C MET A 37 -1.50 -8.19 -5.42
N LEU A 38 -2.36 -8.39 -4.41
CA LEU A 38 -1.93 -8.79 -3.06
C LEU A 38 -1.17 -10.13 -3.06
N CYS A 39 -1.53 -11.05 -3.96
CA CYS A 39 -0.83 -12.33 -4.11
C CYS A 39 0.47 -12.19 -4.92
N PHE A 40 0.45 -11.36 -5.96
CA PHE A 40 1.54 -11.19 -6.91
C PHE A 40 2.75 -10.45 -6.33
N PHE A 41 2.52 -9.31 -5.68
CA PHE A 41 3.61 -8.47 -5.19
C PHE A 41 4.25 -9.04 -3.94
N LYS A 42 5.59 -9.14 -3.94
CA LYS A 42 6.41 -9.59 -2.82
C LYS A 42 7.51 -8.57 -2.55
N HIS A 43 7.23 -7.61 -1.68
CA HIS A 43 8.16 -6.54 -1.33
C HIS A 43 7.95 -6.06 0.11
N ASP A 44 9.02 -5.69 0.80
CA ASP A 44 8.94 -5.28 2.21
C ASP A 44 8.08 -4.04 2.44
N ASN A 45 8.01 -3.13 1.45
CA ASN A 45 7.20 -1.91 1.52
C ASN A 45 5.93 -1.93 0.67
N VAL A 46 5.48 -3.12 0.23
CA VAL A 46 4.16 -3.33 -0.38
C VAL A 46 3.43 -4.38 0.45
N LEU A 47 2.14 -4.18 0.72
CA LEU A 47 1.34 -5.16 1.44
C LEU A 47 1.10 -6.38 0.57
N SER A 48 1.35 -7.57 1.11
CA SER A 48 1.17 -8.84 0.43
C SER A 48 0.24 -9.74 1.25
N ALA A 49 -0.54 -10.58 0.56
CA ALA A 49 -1.26 -11.67 1.20
C ALA A 49 -0.27 -12.70 1.75
N LEU A 50 -0.47 -13.07 3.01
CA LEU A 50 0.15 -14.23 3.65
C LEU A 50 -0.67 -15.50 3.36
N ASP A 51 -1.99 -15.36 3.32
CA ASP A 51 -2.92 -16.47 3.07
C ASP A 51 -4.29 -15.91 2.60
N ILE A 52 -5.12 -16.77 2.02
CA ILE A 52 -6.52 -16.47 1.74
C ILE A 52 -7.35 -17.62 2.31
N LEU A 53 -8.39 -17.29 3.06
CA LEU A 53 -9.25 -18.30 3.66
C LEU A 53 -10.01 -19.05 2.58
N GLN A 54 -10.18 -20.35 2.81
CA GLN A 54 -10.91 -21.23 1.93
C GLN A 54 -12.37 -20.75 1.85
N PRO A 55 -12.86 -20.46 0.64
CA PRO A 55 -14.25 -20.09 0.46
C PRO A 55 -15.13 -21.32 0.75
N PRO A 56 -16.39 -21.12 1.17
CA PRO A 56 -17.36 -22.21 1.25
C PRO A 56 -17.68 -22.78 -0.15
N HIS A 57 -18.65 -23.68 -0.23
CA HIS A 57 -19.21 -24.09 -1.52
C HIS A 57 -19.64 -22.86 -2.33
N ILE A 58 -19.48 -22.93 -3.65
CA ILE A 58 -19.65 -21.78 -4.55
C ILE A 58 -21.02 -21.10 -4.41
N ASP A 59 -22.07 -21.87 -4.10
CA ASP A 59 -23.41 -21.34 -3.88
C ASP A 59 -23.49 -20.39 -2.67
N TYR A 60 -22.66 -20.60 -1.65
CA TYR A 60 -22.61 -19.79 -0.42
C TYR A 60 -21.43 -18.83 -0.37
N PHE A 61 -20.63 -18.75 -1.44
CA PHE A 61 -19.45 -17.89 -1.48
C PHE A 61 -19.86 -16.43 -1.71
N GLU A 62 -19.88 -15.62 -0.66
CA GLU A 62 -20.29 -14.20 -0.77
C GLU A 62 -19.17 -13.20 -0.47
N GLU A 63 -18.18 -13.63 0.32
CA GLU A 63 -17.17 -12.76 0.90
C GLU A 63 -15.79 -13.43 0.83
N ILE A 64 -14.76 -12.62 0.67
CA ILE A 64 -13.36 -13.08 0.65
C ILE A 64 -12.68 -12.58 1.91
N TYR A 65 -11.87 -13.44 2.51
CA TYR A 65 -11.07 -13.09 3.67
C TYR A 65 -9.59 -13.34 3.37
N VAL A 66 -8.80 -12.27 3.45
CA VAL A 66 -7.36 -12.29 3.15
C VAL A 66 -6.59 -12.09 4.44
N VAL A 67 -5.60 -12.93 4.70
CA VAL A 67 -4.66 -12.80 5.81
C VAL A 67 -3.45 -12.01 5.33
N THR A 68 -3.07 -10.97 6.06
CA THR A 68 -1.87 -10.17 5.83
C THR A 68 -1.03 -10.04 7.10
N GLU A 69 0.16 -9.49 6.97
CA GLU A 69 0.92 -9.01 8.13
C GLU A 69 0.08 -8.01 8.93
N LEU A 70 0.15 -8.11 10.26
CA LEU A 70 -0.52 -7.16 11.14
C LEU A 70 0.28 -5.85 11.16
N MET A 71 -0.37 -4.78 10.73
CA MET A 71 0.14 -3.41 10.84
C MET A 71 -0.68 -2.69 11.89
N GLN A 72 -0.03 -2.18 12.94
CA GLN A 72 -0.70 -1.61 14.12
C GLN A 72 -1.43 -0.30 13.80
N SER A 73 -0.93 0.48 12.84
CA SER A 73 -1.47 1.80 12.52
C SER A 73 -1.37 2.11 11.03
N ASP A 74 -1.80 3.32 10.68
CA ASP A 74 -1.65 3.95 9.38
C ASP A 74 -0.96 5.31 9.58
N LEU A 75 -0.30 5.81 8.53
CA LEU A 75 0.48 7.04 8.63
C LEU A 75 -0.41 8.26 8.95
N HIS A 76 -1.70 8.24 8.59
CA HIS A 76 -2.62 9.31 8.96
C HIS A 76 -2.73 9.44 10.48
N LYS A 77 -3.00 8.32 11.17
CA LYS A 77 -3.06 8.29 12.65
C LYS A 77 -1.75 8.72 13.29
N ILE A 78 -0.61 8.31 12.75
CA ILE A 78 0.70 8.74 13.27
C ILE A 78 0.85 10.26 13.16
N ILE A 79 0.56 10.84 11.99
CA ILE A 79 0.69 12.29 11.72
C ILE A 79 -0.21 13.13 12.65
N VAL A 80 -1.44 12.69 12.91
CA VAL A 80 -2.39 13.45 13.75
C VAL A 80 -2.27 13.13 15.24
N SER A 81 -1.47 12.14 15.62
CA SER A 81 -1.23 11.78 17.01
C SER A 81 -0.34 12.82 17.72
N PRO A 82 -0.37 12.87 19.06
CA PRO A 82 0.58 13.70 19.82
C PRO A 82 2.01 13.14 19.81
N GLN A 83 2.28 11.99 19.17
CA GLN A 83 3.62 11.41 19.14
C GLN A 83 4.56 12.28 18.30
N PRO A 84 5.77 12.60 18.79
CA PRO A 84 6.71 13.42 18.05
C PRO A 84 7.23 12.68 16.81
N LEU A 85 7.08 13.31 15.65
CA LEU A 85 7.64 12.83 14.38
C LEU A 85 8.92 13.62 14.07
N SER A 86 10.08 13.01 14.32
CA SER A 86 11.39 13.60 14.01
C SER A 86 11.68 13.60 12.51
N SER A 87 12.64 14.42 12.09
CA SER A 87 13.15 14.45 10.71
C SER A 87 13.62 13.06 10.24
N ASP A 88 14.23 12.27 11.13
CA ASP A 88 14.68 10.91 10.84
C ASP A 88 13.51 9.98 10.51
N HIS A 89 12.40 10.09 11.26
CA HIS A 89 11.18 9.33 10.94
C HIS A 89 10.66 9.70 9.55
N VAL A 90 10.62 11.00 9.23
CA VAL A 90 10.17 11.47 7.91
C VAL A 90 11.03 10.90 6.79
N LYS A 91 12.36 10.94 6.92
CA LYS A 91 13.30 10.39 5.93
C LYS A 91 13.10 8.89 5.72
N VAL A 92 12.97 8.13 6.81
CA VAL A 92 12.77 6.67 6.74
C VAL A 92 11.40 6.31 6.17
N PHE A 93 10.33 7.01 6.54
CA PHE A 93 9.00 6.78 5.95
C PHE A 93 8.98 7.13 4.47
N LEU A 94 9.53 8.29 4.08
CA LEU A 94 9.59 8.70 2.68
C LEU A 94 10.42 7.73 1.84
N TYR A 95 11.56 7.27 2.35
CA TYR A 95 12.38 6.23 1.71
C TYR A 95 11.56 4.96 1.45
N GLN A 96 10.88 4.44 2.47
CA GLN A 96 10.06 3.22 2.35
C GLN A 96 8.89 3.38 1.36
N ILE A 97 8.22 4.53 1.36
CA ILE A 97 7.15 4.86 0.40
C ILE A 97 7.69 4.81 -1.03
N LEU A 98 8.78 5.54 -1.30
CA LEU A 98 9.36 5.62 -2.65
C LEU A 98 9.92 4.27 -3.10
N ARG A 99 10.52 3.50 -2.17
CA ARG A 99 11.00 2.14 -2.43
C ARG A 99 9.86 1.22 -2.87
N GLY A 100 8.72 1.26 -2.17
CA GLY A 100 7.52 0.52 -2.57
C GLY A 100 6.95 0.99 -3.92
N LEU A 101 6.92 2.29 -4.17
CA LEU A 101 6.45 2.86 -5.44
C LEU A 101 7.35 2.49 -6.62
N LYS A 102 8.69 2.52 -6.46
CA LYS A 102 9.64 2.06 -7.50
C LYS A 102 9.35 0.62 -7.90
N TYR A 103 9.13 -0.25 -6.91
CA TYR A 103 8.79 -1.65 -7.15
C TYR A 103 7.46 -1.79 -7.92
N LEU A 104 6.39 -1.12 -7.48
CA LEU A 104 5.09 -1.14 -8.18
C LEU A 104 5.17 -0.58 -9.61
N HIS A 105 5.87 0.55 -9.79
CA HIS A 105 6.02 1.20 -11.10
C HIS A 105 6.82 0.32 -12.07
N SER A 106 7.81 -0.45 -11.58
CA SER A 106 8.53 -1.42 -12.41
C SER A 106 7.62 -2.53 -12.95
N ALA A 107 6.54 -2.84 -12.23
CA ALA A 107 5.51 -3.79 -12.65
C ALA A 107 4.48 -3.22 -13.63
N GLY A 108 4.54 -1.92 -13.93
CA GLY A 108 3.51 -1.20 -14.69
C GLY A 108 2.29 -0.78 -13.86
N ILE A 109 2.34 -0.88 -12.53
CA ILE A 109 1.23 -0.49 -11.64
C ILE A 109 1.38 0.94 -11.16
N LEU A 110 0.30 1.72 -11.30
CA LEU A 110 0.14 3.03 -10.67
C LEU A 110 -0.84 2.90 -9.52
N HIS A 111 -0.44 3.29 -8.31
CA HIS A 111 -1.30 3.15 -7.12
C HIS A 111 -2.53 4.08 -7.15
N ARG A 112 -2.40 5.30 -7.67
CA ARG A 112 -3.46 6.32 -7.86
C ARG A 112 -4.12 6.89 -6.60
N ASP A 113 -4.14 6.18 -5.48
CA ASP A 113 -4.69 6.66 -4.20
C ASP A 113 -3.64 6.64 -3.06
N ILE A 114 -2.48 7.27 -3.30
CA ILE A 114 -1.46 7.42 -2.25
C ILE A 114 -1.91 8.53 -1.30
N LYS A 115 -2.30 8.13 -0.09
CA LYS A 115 -2.65 9.02 1.02
C LYS A 115 -2.20 8.38 2.34
N PRO A 116 -2.02 9.17 3.42
CA PRO A 116 -1.52 8.64 4.69
C PRO A 116 -2.33 7.46 5.27
N GLY A 117 -3.64 7.41 5.03
CA GLY A 117 -4.49 6.29 5.46
C GLY A 117 -4.21 4.95 4.77
N ASN A 118 -3.60 4.97 3.57
CA ASN A 118 -3.27 3.77 2.79
C ASN A 118 -1.82 3.32 3.01
N LEU A 119 -1.06 4.02 3.87
CA LEU A 119 0.31 3.72 4.22
C LEU A 119 0.32 3.10 5.62
N LEU A 120 0.29 1.78 5.69
CA LEU A 120 0.23 1.07 6.95
C LEU A 120 1.59 1.07 7.62
N VAL A 121 1.62 1.22 8.94
CA VAL A 121 2.85 1.31 9.75
C VAL A 121 2.76 0.35 10.93
N ASN A 122 3.85 -0.37 11.19
CA ASN A 122 3.95 -1.26 12.34
C ASN A 122 4.79 -0.67 13.48
N SER A 123 4.86 -1.38 14.62
CA SER A 123 5.60 -0.94 15.81
C SER A 123 7.09 -0.68 15.58
N ASN A 124 7.66 -1.28 14.54
CA ASN A 124 9.07 -1.17 14.18
C ASN A 124 9.28 -0.11 13.08
N CYS A 125 8.31 0.78 12.88
CA CYS A 125 8.29 1.81 11.83
C CYS A 125 8.44 1.25 10.40
N VAL A 126 8.19 -0.05 10.19
CA VAL A 126 8.11 -0.62 8.84
C VAL A 126 6.81 -0.14 8.21
N LEU A 127 6.92 0.42 7.02
CA LEU A 127 5.81 0.96 6.25
C LEU A 127 5.52 0.05 5.07
N LYS A 128 4.24 -0.25 4.86
CA LYS A 128 3.74 -0.97 3.69
C LYS A 128 2.67 -0.15 2.98
N VAL A 129 2.87 0.06 1.68
CA VAL A 129 1.83 0.59 0.79
C VAL A 129 0.72 -0.46 0.69
N SER A 130 -0.50 -0.08 1.04
CA SER A 130 -1.69 -0.92 1.02
C SER A 130 -2.77 -0.29 0.15
N GLU A 131 -3.84 -1.04 -0.13
CA GLU A 131 -4.96 -0.55 -0.94
C GLU A 131 -4.51 -0.11 -2.35
N ILE A 132 -3.86 -1.03 -3.05
CA ILE A 132 -3.57 -0.89 -4.48
C ILE A 132 -4.90 -1.02 -5.22
N LEU A 133 -5.70 0.03 -5.16
CA LEU A 133 -6.88 0.18 -5.98
C LEU A 133 -6.43 0.89 -7.24
N LEU A 134 -6.39 0.15 -8.34
CA LEU A 134 -6.40 0.77 -9.65
C LEU A 134 -7.81 1.34 -9.86
N ASP A 135 -8.21 2.39 -9.16
CA ASP A 135 -9.44 3.07 -9.54
C ASP A 135 -9.28 3.47 -11.01
N LEU A 136 -10.06 2.78 -11.84
CA LEU A 136 -10.16 3.05 -13.25
C LEU A 136 -10.93 4.36 -13.27
N ILE A 137 -10.19 5.44 -13.41
CA ILE A 137 -10.71 6.74 -13.79
C ILE A 137 -11.31 6.59 -15.19
N THR A 138 -12.47 5.94 -15.28
CA THR A 138 -13.35 5.95 -16.44
C THR A 138 -14.78 6.28 -16.04
N ASP A 139 -15.16 6.06 -14.77
CA ASP A 139 -16.52 6.39 -14.34
C ASP A 139 -16.66 7.84 -13.81
N LEU A 140 -15.55 8.54 -13.57
CA LEU A 140 -15.58 9.93 -13.06
C LEU A 140 -15.00 11.02 -13.97
N LEU A 141 -14.07 10.74 -14.91
CA LEU A 141 -13.34 11.81 -15.61
C LEU A 141 -13.44 11.83 -17.16
N GLY A 142 -14.17 10.92 -17.80
CA GLY A 142 -14.32 10.91 -19.27
C GLY A 142 -13.00 10.82 -20.07
N THR A 143 -13.08 10.87 -21.41
CA THR A 143 -11.93 10.72 -22.33
C THR A 143 -11.49 12.08 -22.92
N PRO A 144 -10.21 12.51 -22.83
CA PRO A 144 -9.79 13.82 -23.36
C PRO A 144 -9.15 13.79 -24.76
N SER A 145 -9.12 14.96 -25.42
CA SER A 145 -8.41 15.27 -26.69
C SER A 145 -7.69 16.63 -26.58
N LEU A 146 -6.91 17.10 -27.56
CA LEU A 146 -5.89 16.41 -28.35
C LEU A 146 -4.52 17.12 -28.23
N GLU A 147 -4.34 18.24 -27.51
CA GLU A 147 -3.09 19.03 -27.73
C GLU A 147 -2.39 19.71 -26.55
N ALA A 148 -2.91 19.60 -25.32
CA ALA A 148 -2.14 19.88 -24.08
C ALA A 148 -2.90 19.36 -22.85
N MET A 149 -4.22 19.28 -23.03
CA MET A 149 -5.25 18.91 -22.07
C MET A 149 -5.70 17.45 -22.29
N ARG A 150 -4.77 16.64 -22.79
CA ARG A 150 -4.95 15.22 -23.11
C ARG A 150 -5.02 14.32 -21.87
N THR A 151 -4.63 14.78 -20.68
CA THR A 151 -4.42 13.92 -19.47
C THR A 151 -4.86 14.52 -18.12
N ALA A 152 -5.42 15.74 -18.06
CA ALA A 152 -5.99 16.33 -16.82
C ALA A 152 -7.48 16.66 -17.02
N CYS A 153 -8.33 16.39 -16.02
CA CYS A 153 -9.78 16.51 -16.18
C CYS A 153 -10.28 17.96 -16.23
N GLU A 154 -11.35 18.18 -16.99
CA GLU A 154 -11.91 19.49 -17.34
C GLU A 154 -12.31 20.31 -16.10
N GLY A 155 -12.83 19.66 -15.06
CA GLY A 155 -13.19 20.28 -13.79
C GLY A 155 -12.00 20.87 -13.03
N ALA A 156 -10.85 20.18 -13.01
CA ALA A 156 -9.64 20.69 -12.34
C ALA A 156 -9.07 21.91 -13.08
N ARG A 157 -9.12 21.91 -14.41
CA ARG A 157 -8.69 23.03 -15.25
C ARG A 157 -9.59 24.25 -15.06
N ALA A 158 -10.90 24.06 -15.10
CA ALA A 158 -11.87 25.14 -14.89
C ALA A 158 -11.79 25.73 -13.46
N HIS A 159 -11.53 24.91 -12.45
CA HIS A 159 -11.34 25.36 -11.07
C HIS A 159 -10.07 26.19 -10.90
N ILE A 160 -8.93 25.75 -11.46
CA ILE A 160 -7.65 26.46 -11.36
C ILE A 160 -7.69 27.78 -12.14
N LEU A 161 -8.26 27.79 -13.35
CA LEU A 161 -8.34 28.99 -14.19
C LEU A 161 -9.35 30.04 -13.70
N ARG A 162 -10.31 29.66 -12.84
CA ARG A 162 -11.22 30.61 -12.17
C ARG A 162 -10.56 31.30 -10.97
N GLY A 163 -9.46 30.77 -10.46
CA GLY A 163 -8.70 31.36 -9.37
C GLY A 163 -7.74 32.45 -9.86
N PRO A 164 -7.39 33.43 -9.00
CA PRO A 164 -6.32 34.38 -9.32
C PRO A 164 -5.00 33.62 -9.54
N HIS A 165 -4.21 34.06 -10.52
CA HIS A 165 -2.89 33.47 -10.80
C HIS A 165 -1.99 33.59 -9.57
N LYS A 166 -1.64 32.47 -8.95
CA LYS A 166 -0.72 32.41 -7.82
C LYS A 166 0.67 32.02 -8.34
N GLN A 167 1.64 32.91 -8.16
CA GLN A 167 3.05 32.57 -8.36
C GLN A 167 3.46 31.46 -7.38
N PRO A 168 4.22 30.43 -7.81
CA PRO A 168 4.73 29.42 -6.90
C PRO A 168 5.68 30.08 -5.89
N SER A 169 5.25 30.19 -4.63
CA SER A 169 6.08 30.72 -3.55
C SER A 169 6.88 29.60 -2.91
N LEU A 170 8.02 29.28 -3.52
CA LEU A 170 9.01 28.36 -2.94
C LEU A 170 9.43 28.76 -1.50
N PRO A 171 9.56 30.06 -1.15
CA PRO A 171 9.87 30.47 0.21
C PRO A 171 8.86 30.00 1.25
N VAL A 172 7.57 29.86 0.89
CA VAL A 172 6.55 29.36 1.83
C VAL A 172 6.88 27.95 2.29
N LEU A 173 7.46 27.10 1.43
CA LEU A 173 7.79 25.72 1.78
C LEU A 173 8.84 25.63 2.90
N TYR A 174 9.77 26.58 2.95
CA TYR A 174 10.75 26.68 4.05
C TYR A 174 10.10 27.12 5.37
N THR A 175 8.97 27.81 5.30
CA THR A 175 8.22 28.27 6.49
C THR A 175 7.16 27.28 6.96
N LEU A 176 6.86 26.23 6.19
CA LEU A 176 5.84 25.23 6.54
C LEU A 176 6.24 24.37 7.74
N SER A 177 7.55 24.23 8.02
CA SER A 177 8.05 23.45 9.14
C SER A 177 9.41 23.95 9.59
N SER A 178 9.62 24.01 10.91
CA SER A 178 10.93 24.29 11.51
C SER A 178 11.97 23.20 11.22
N GLN A 179 11.56 22.03 10.74
CA GLN A 179 12.43 20.92 10.35
C GLN A 179 12.74 20.88 8.84
N ALA A 180 12.28 21.86 8.06
CA ALA A 180 12.45 21.86 6.60
C ALA A 180 13.89 22.19 6.19
N THR A 181 14.68 21.18 5.83
CA THR A 181 16.01 21.38 5.25
C THR A 181 15.93 21.79 3.78
N HIS A 182 16.99 22.38 3.24
CA HIS A 182 17.08 22.75 1.82
C HIS A 182 16.88 21.53 0.90
N GLU A 183 17.46 20.38 1.26
CA GLU A 183 17.31 19.13 0.52
C GLU A 183 15.87 18.61 0.57
N ALA A 184 15.19 18.74 1.71
CA ALA A 184 13.79 18.35 1.87
C ALA A 184 12.88 19.17 0.95
N VAL A 185 13.04 20.50 0.98
CA VAL A 185 12.26 21.42 0.13
C VAL A 185 12.56 21.18 -1.34
N HIS A 186 13.83 20.99 -1.70
CA HIS A 186 14.22 20.71 -3.08
C HIS A 186 13.58 19.43 -3.62
N LEU A 187 13.63 18.33 -2.86
CA LEU A 187 12.97 17.07 -3.25
C LEU A 187 11.45 17.25 -3.38
N LEU A 188 10.83 17.94 -2.42
CA LEU A 188 9.40 18.22 -2.44
C LEU A 188 8.98 19.00 -3.69
N CYS A 189 9.76 20.01 -4.09
CA CYS A 189 9.49 20.79 -5.31
C CYS A 189 9.58 19.93 -6.57
N ARG A 190 10.51 18.97 -6.60
CA ARG A 190 10.66 18.02 -7.72
C ARG A 190 9.50 17.02 -7.82
N MET A 191 8.83 16.74 -6.69
CA MET A 191 7.62 15.91 -6.63
C MET A 191 6.34 16.68 -6.94
N LEU A 192 6.23 17.93 -6.49
CA LEU A 192 5.08 18.82 -6.69
C LEU A 192 5.08 19.51 -8.07
N VAL A 193 5.37 18.73 -9.11
CA VAL A 193 5.35 19.20 -10.51
C VAL A 193 4.05 18.76 -11.17
N PHE A 194 3.30 19.70 -11.75
CA PHE A 194 2.02 19.43 -12.39
C PHE A 194 2.17 18.52 -13.61
N ASP A 195 3.13 18.82 -14.48
CA ASP A 195 3.47 18.02 -15.66
C ASP A 195 4.06 16.66 -15.26
N PRO A 196 3.34 15.54 -15.51
CA PRO A 196 3.81 14.22 -15.10
C PRO A 196 5.12 13.80 -15.78
N SER A 197 5.42 14.33 -16.97
CA SER A 197 6.66 14.01 -17.70
C SER A 197 7.89 14.69 -17.09
N LYS A 198 7.68 15.79 -16.35
CA LYS A 198 8.74 16.56 -15.68
C LYS A 198 8.85 16.26 -14.19
N ARG A 199 7.83 15.62 -13.61
CA ARG A 199 7.81 15.16 -12.23
C ARG A 199 8.88 14.10 -12.02
N ILE A 200 9.62 14.21 -10.92
CA ILE A 200 10.65 13.24 -10.57
C ILE A 200 10.06 11.82 -10.47
N SER A 201 10.76 10.83 -11.04
CA SER A 201 10.35 9.43 -10.90
C SER A 201 10.66 8.92 -9.50
N ALA A 202 10.00 7.84 -9.05
CA ALA A 202 10.33 7.22 -7.76
C ALA A 202 11.81 6.76 -7.71
N LYS A 203 12.35 6.28 -8.84
CA LYS A 203 13.76 5.89 -8.98
C LYS A 203 14.70 7.08 -8.77
N ASP A 204 14.44 8.20 -9.43
CA ASP A 204 15.31 9.38 -9.32
C ASP A 204 15.14 10.08 -7.97
N ALA A 205 13.92 10.05 -7.40
CA ALA A 205 13.67 10.54 -6.06
C ALA A 205 14.47 9.75 -5.02
N LEU A 206 14.53 8.42 -5.16
CA LEU A 206 15.35 7.55 -4.32
C LEU A 206 16.84 7.86 -4.41
N ALA A 207 17.34 8.39 -5.52
CA ALA A 207 18.74 8.83 -5.67
C ALA A 207 19.02 10.23 -5.12
N HIS A 208 18.01 10.92 -4.58
CA HIS A 208 18.18 12.27 -4.06
C HIS A 208 18.89 12.28 -2.69
N PRO A 209 19.85 13.19 -2.42
CA PRO A 209 20.65 13.21 -1.19
C PRO A 209 19.86 13.22 0.12
N TYR A 210 18.69 13.88 0.11
CA TYR A 210 17.76 13.88 1.26
C TYR A 210 17.42 12.48 1.80
N LEU A 211 17.45 11.45 0.95
CA LEU A 211 17.08 10.08 1.31
C LEU A 211 18.26 9.21 1.71
N ASP A 212 19.51 9.69 1.66
CA ASP A 212 20.69 8.87 1.93
C ASP A 212 20.70 8.35 3.37
N GLU A 213 20.43 9.22 4.34
CA GLU A 213 20.32 8.83 5.75
C GLU A 213 19.13 7.89 6.00
N GLY A 214 17.98 8.14 5.34
CA GLY A 214 16.81 7.29 5.43
C GLY A 214 17.07 5.87 4.89
N ARG A 215 17.76 5.79 3.74
CA ARG A 215 18.20 4.54 3.11
C ARG A 215 19.15 3.78 4.02
N LEU A 216 20.20 4.46 4.50
CA LEU A 216 21.20 3.86 5.38
C LEU A 216 20.56 3.33 6.66
N ARG A 217 19.72 4.13 7.33
CA ARG A 217 19.05 3.72 8.56
C ARG A 217 18.14 2.51 8.34
N TYR A 218 17.32 2.53 7.29
CA TYR A 218 16.47 1.39 6.95
C TYR A 218 17.27 0.09 6.77
N HIS A 219 18.36 0.13 6.00
CA HIS A 219 19.21 -1.03 5.75
C HIS A 219 20.12 -1.40 6.92
N THR A 220 20.27 -0.52 7.91
CA THR A 220 21.08 -0.73 9.12
C THR A 220 20.31 -1.32 10.29
N CYS A 221 18.98 -1.30 10.30
CA CYS A 221 18.25 -1.92 11.42
C CYS A 221 16.82 -2.41 11.14
N MET A 222 16.23 -2.09 9.98
CA MET A 222 14.79 -2.34 9.76
C MET A 222 14.51 -3.38 8.68
N CYS A 223 15.35 -3.42 7.64
CA CYS A 223 15.14 -4.27 6.48
C CYS A 223 15.33 -5.76 6.82
N LYS A 224 14.70 -6.64 6.02
CA LYS A 224 14.91 -8.10 6.10
C LYS A 224 16.01 -8.60 5.16
N CYS A 225 16.54 -7.73 4.29
CA CYS A 225 17.50 -8.08 3.24
C CYS A 225 18.98 -7.92 3.65
N CYS A 226 19.26 -7.24 4.76
CA CYS A 226 20.60 -7.12 5.35
C CYS A 226 20.64 -7.86 6.68
N TYR A 227 21.79 -8.42 7.06
CA TYR A 227 21.94 -9.21 8.28
C TYR A 227 23.30 -9.00 8.93
N THR A 228 23.39 -9.24 10.23
CA THR A 228 24.66 -9.13 10.98
C THR A 228 25.32 -10.50 11.09
N THR A 229 26.62 -10.54 10.83
CA THR A 229 27.50 -11.70 11.01
C THR A 229 28.54 -11.38 12.10
N SER A 230 29.32 -12.37 12.51
CA SER A 230 30.46 -12.16 13.43
C SER A 230 31.51 -11.18 12.87
N SER A 231 31.63 -11.07 11.54
CA SER A 231 32.52 -10.15 10.83
C SER A 231 31.92 -8.76 10.55
N GLY A 232 30.68 -8.49 10.99
CA GLY A 232 30.00 -7.23 10.76
C GLY A 232 28.71 -7.36 9.95
N ARG A 233 28.15 -6.22 9.55
CA ARG A 233 26.88 -6.18 8.82
C ARG A 233 27.09 -6.44 7.33
N VAL A 234 26.33 -7.40 6.80
CA VAL A 234 26.27 -7.72 5.38
C VAL A 234 25.07 -7.00 4.78
N TYR A 235 25.34 -6.12 3.82
CA TYR A 235 24.33 -5.35 3.09
C TYR A 235 23.91 -6.08 1.80
N THR A 236 22.63 -5.96 1.43
CA THR A 236 22.14 -6.43 0.13
C THR A 236 22.85 -5.71 -1.01
N SER A 237 23.03 -6.39 -2.14
CA SER A 237 23.57 -5.79 -3.37
C SER A 237 22.60 -4.84 -4.06
N ASP A 238 21.29 -5.03 -3.82
CA ASP A 238 20.23 -4.15 -4.34
C ASP A 238 19.34 -3.67 -3.19
N PHE A 239 19.49 -2.39 -2.85
CA PHE A 239 18.70 -1.75 -1.81
C PHE A 239 17.25 -1.51 -2.22
N GLU A 240 16.93 -1.48 -3.51
CA GLU A 240 15.68 -0.97 -4.04
C GLU A 240 15.22 -1.81 -5.25
N PRO A 241 14.84 -3.06 -5.00
CA PRO A 241 14.57 -4.03 -6.06
C PRO A 241 13.35 -3.66 -6.90
N VAL A 242 13.34 -4.21 -8.10
CA VAL A 242 12.22 -4.16 -9.06
C VAL A 242 11.56 -5.53 -9.17
N THR A 243 10.39 -5.60 -9.79
CA THR A 243 9.74 -6.89 -10.09
C THR A 243 9.78 -7.21 -11.58
N ASN A 244 9.98 -8.49 -11.87
CA ASN A 244 9.85 -9.07 -13.20
C ASN A 244 9.27 -10.49 -12.99
N PRO A 245 8.15 -10.88 -13.65
CA PRO A 245 7.42 -10.16 -14.70
C PRO A 245 6.66 -8.90 -14.24
N LYS A 246 6.14 -8.14 -15.21
CA LYS A 246 5.11 -7.11 -14.99
C LYS A 246 3.80 -7.76 -14.55
N PHE A 247 2.92 -7.00 -13.91
CA PHE A 247 1.58 -7.48 -13.60
C PHE A 247 0.73 -7.52 -14.87
N ASP A 248 0.20 -8.69 -15.22
CA ASP A 248 -0.71 -8.85 -16.35
C ASP A 248 -2.13 -8.45 -15.92
N ASP A 249 -2.68 -7.40 -16.53
CA ASP A 249 -4.06 -6.94 -16.36
C ASP A 249 -5.00 -7.46 -17.47
N GLY A 250 -4.46 -8.19 -18.46
CA GLY A 250 -5.21 -8.72 -19.60
C GLY A 250 -6.33 -9.68 -19.21
N PHE A 251 -6.21 -10.37 -18.07
CA PHE A 251 -7.22 -11.30 -17.56
C PHE A 251 -8.59 -10.63 -17.35
N GLU A 252 -8.65 -9.32 -17.09
CA GLU A 252 -9.91 -8.60 -16.84
C GLU A 252 -10.81 -8.48 -18.08
N LYS A 253 -10.22 -8.56 -19.28
CA LYS A 253 -10.93 -8.47 -20.56
C LYS A 253 -11.86 -9.67 -20.77
N ASN A 254 -11.50 -10.81 -20.23
CA ASN A 254 -12.23 -12.06 -20.39
C ASN A 254 -13.33 -12.26 -19.34
N LEU A 255 -13.48 -11.32 -18.39
CA LEU A 255 -14.48 -11.35 -17.33
C LEU A 255 -15.76 -10.65 -17.79
N THR A 256 -16.79 -11.43 -18.15
CA THR A 256 -18.01 -10.93 -18.78
C THR A 256 -19.26 -11.03 -17.91
N SER A 257 -19.25 -11.87 -16.86
CA SER A 257 -20.38 -12.02 -15.95
C SER A 257 -19.95 -12.25 -14.50
N VAL A 258 -20.78 -11.83 -13.54
CA VAL A 258 -20.53 -12.04 -12.09
C VAL A 258 -20.32 -13.51 -11.76
N ARG A 259 -21.15 -14.40 -12.32
CA ARG A 259 -21.05 -15.86 -12.12
C ARG A 259 -19.69 -16.39 -12.54
N GLN A 260 -19.23 -16.02 -13.74
CA GLN A 260 -17.92 -16.42 -14.24
C GLN A 260 -16.79 -15.91 -13.34
N VAL A 261 -16.84 -14.65 -12.90
CA VAL A 261 -15.80 -14.11 -12.00
C VAL A 261 -15.82 -14.84 -10.65
N LYS A 262 -17.00 -15.18 -10.14
CA LYS A 262 -17.17 -15.96 -8.90
C LYS A 262 -16.51 -17.33 -8.99
N GLU A 263 -16.75 -18.06 -10.08
CA GLU A 263 -16.13 -19.35 -10.37
C GLU A 263 -14.60 -19.24 -10.46
N ILE A 264 -14.09 -18.22 -11.16
CA ILE A 264 -12.66 -17.98 -11.32
C ILE A 264 -11.99 -17.62 -9.98
N ILE A 265 -12.58 -16.73 -9.19
CA ILE A 265 -12.05 -16.37 -7.86
C ILE A 265 -12.04 -17.60 -6.96
N HIS A 266 -13.12 -18.39 -6.95
CA HIS A 266 -13.23 -19.60 -6.14
C HIS A 266 -12.10 -20.58 -6.45
N GLN A 267 -11.90 -20.90 -7.74
CA GLN A 267 -10.81 -21.76 -8.19
C GLN A 267 -9.44 -21.17 -7.88
N PHE A 268 -9.24 -19.87 -8.12
CA PHE A 268 -8.00 -19.18 -7.79
C PHE A 268 -7.63 -19.34 -6.31
N ILE A 269 -8.59 -19.20 -5.39
CA ILE A 269 -8.31 -19.37 -3.95
C ILE A 269 -7.95 -20.83 -3.63
N LEU A 270 -8.70 -21.80 -4.18
CA LEU A 270 -8.40 -23.22 -3.97
C LEU A 270 -7.00 -23.59 -4.50
N GLU A 271 -6.56 -23.01 -5.62
CA GLU A 271 -5.22 -23.21 -6.16
C GLU A 271 -4.12 -22.66 -5.26
N GLN A 272 -4.33 -21.49 -4.62
CA GLN A 272 -3.38 -20.94 -3.65
C GLN A 272 -3.21 -21.84 -2.42
N GLN A 273 -4.16 -22.74 -2.15
CA GLN A 273 -4.18 -23.61 -0.98
C GLN A 273 -3.60 -25.01 -1.21
N LYS A 274 -3.21 -25.37 -2.44
CA LYS A 274 -2.66 -26.70 -2.78
C LYS A 274 -1.27 -27.00 -2.18
N GLY A 275 -0.80 -26.21 -1.20
CA GLY A 275 0.46 -26.41 -0.49
C GLY A 275 0.33 -27.26 0.77
N ASN A 276 1.42 -27.38 1.53
CA ASN A 276 1.49 -28.21 2.75
C ASN A 276 0.82 -27.57 3.99
N ARG A 277 0.20 -26.39 3.87
CA ARG A 277 -0.39 -25.66 5.00
C ARG A 277 -1.88 -25.98 5.07
N VAL A 278 -2.38 -26.30 6.27
CA VAL A 278 -3.80 -26.56 6.50
C VAL A 278 -4.61 -25.32 6.08
N PRO A 279 -5.59 -25.45 5.17
CA PRO A 279 -6.45 -24.34 4.77
C PRO A 279 -7.24 -23.80 5.96
N LEU A 280 -7.29 -22.47 6.10
CA LEU A 280 -8.13 -21.82 7.10
C LEU A 280 -9.51 -21.52 6.51
N CYS A 281 -10.57 -21.74 7.27
CA CYS A 281 -11.93 -21.34 6.91
C CYS A 281 -12.57 -20.55 8.07
N ILE A 282 -13.60 -19.76 7.75
CA ILE A 282 -14.44 -19.13 8.77
C ILE A 282 -15.70 -19.95 8.92
N ASN A 283 -16.10 -20.20 10.17
CA ASN A 283 -17.40 -20.76 10.51
C ASN A 283 -18.32 -19.64 11.04
N PRO A 284 -19.22 -19.08 10.22
CA PRO A 284 -20.11 -18.00 10.62
C PRO A 284 -21.13 -18.40 11.71
N GLN A 285 -21.38 -19.70 11.87
CA GLN A 285 -22.35 -20.24 12.83
C GLN A 285 -21.74 -20.42 14.22
N SER A 286 -20.42 -20.29 14.36
CA SER A 286 -19.75 -20.40 15.66
C SER A 286 -20.16 -19.27 16.60
N ALA A 287 -20.37 -19.60 17.88
CA ALA A 287 -20.60 -18.60 18.92
C ALA A 287 -19.46 -17.56 18.98
N ALA A 288 -18.23 -18.00 18.74
CA ALA A 288 -17.05 -17.13 18.68
C ALA A 288 -17.09 -16.15 17.50
N PHE A 289 -17.80 -16.48 16.41
CA PHE A 289 -17.90 -15.60 15.24
C PHE A 289 -18.67 -14.31 15.54
N LYS A 290 -19.74 -14.39 16.35
CA LYS A 290 -20.53 -13.21 16.74
C LYS A 290 -19.69 -12.21 17.55
N SER A 291 -18.90 -12.70 18.50
CA SER A 291 -17.96 -11.88 19.26
C SER A 291 -16.82 -11.35 18.38
N PHE A 292 -16.34 -12.17 17.44
CA PHE A 292 -15.29 -11.80 16.47
C PHE A 292 -15.70 -10.64 15.55
N ILE A 293 -16.90 -10.67 14.95
CA ILE A 293 -17.35 -9.58 14.05
C ILE A 293 -17.66 -8.28 14.80
N SER A 294 -18.03 -8.35 16.08
CA SER A 294 -18.23 -7.17 16.93
C SER A 294 -16.92 -6.55 17.41
N SER A 295 -15.81 -7.29 17.37
CA SER A 295 -14.49 -6.76 17.65
C SER A 295 -14.05 -5.90 16.47
N THR A 296 -13.89 -4.60 16.64
CA THR A 296 -13.15 -3.76 15.69
C THR A 296 -11.65 -3.95 15.93
N VAL A 297 -10.82 -3.79 14.90
CA VAL A 297 -9.41 -3.45 15.14
C VAL A 297 -9.26 -1.96 15.03
N ALA A 298 -9.17 -1.32 16.18
CA ALA A 298 -7.92 -0.83 16.75
C ALA A 298 -8.36 -0.01 17.97
N GLN A 299 -8.17 -0.55 19.18
CA GLN A 299 -8.17 0.33 20.35
C GLN A 299 -7.00 1.31 20.16
N PRO A 300 -7.19 2.63 20.34
CA PRO A 300 -6.14 3.65 20.22
C PRO A 300 -4.91 3.45 21.13
N SER A 301 -4.91 2.42 21.98
CA SER A 301 -3.89 2.13 22.99
C SER A 301 -2.71 1.29 22.52
N GLU A 302 -2.74 0.69 21.31
CA GLU A 302 -1.57 0.03 20.70
C GLU A 302 -0.90 0.94 19.65
N MET A 303 -0.71 2.24 19.95
CA MET A 303 0.27 2.99 19.18
C MET A 303 1.62 2.25 19.30
N PRO A 304 2.43 2.18 18.23
CA PRO A 304 3.84 1.81 18.35
C PRO A 304 4.43 2.45 19.61
N PRO A 305 5.15 1.71 20.46
CA PRO A 305 5.87 2.34 21.55
C PRO A 305 6.71 3.47 20.95
N SER A 306 6.72 4.63 21.61
CA SER A 306 7.62 5.70 21.22
C SER A 306 9.03 5.09 21.12
N PRO A 307 9.74 5.29 19.98
CA PRO A 307 11.11 4.84 19.83
C PRO A 307 12.06 5.69 20.72
N LEU A 308 11.90 5.60 22.04
CA LEU A 308 12.86 6.07 23.05
C LEU A 308 13.97 5.02 23.29
N VAL A 309 13.98 3.91 22.56
CA VAL A 309 15.09 2.92 22.57
C VAL A 309 16.17 3.27 21.53
N TRP A 310 16.22 4.51 21.07
CA TRP A 310 17.09 4.97 19.99
C TRP A 310 18.01 6.12 20.41
N GLU A 311 18.12 6.37 21.71
CA GLU A 311 19.24 7.11 22.32
C GLU A 311 20.38 6.15 22.67
#